data_AF-A0A432JQK3-F1
#
_entry.id   AF-A0A432JQK3-F1
#
_cell.length_a   1.000
_cell.length_b   1.000
_cell.length_c   1.000
_cell.angle_alpha   90.00
_cell.angle_beta   90.00
_cell.angle_gamma   90.00
#
_symmetry.space_group_name_H-M   'P 1'
#
loop_
_entity.id
_entity.type
_entity.pdbx_description
1 polymer ?
#
loop_
_entity_poly.entity_id
_entity_poly.type
_entity_poly.pdbx_seq_one_letter_code
_entity_poly.pdbx_strand_id
1 'polypeptide(L)' 'MNKVETIKVNLKAGEQHEIDNLDAQLKSLISNYNNDGYKVISITPLTSGEYEMGDIDAGGFGFGYTSGLIVVFEKVNS' A
#
# COMPACT_ATOMS: atom_id res chain seq x y z
N MET A 1 21.15 -10.23 1.27
CA MET A 1 20.87 -8.85 0.81
C MET A 1 19.37 -8.66 0.84
N ASN A 2 18.88 -7.55 1.40
CA ASN A 2 17.45 -7.25 1.45
C ASN A 2 17.04 -6.47 0.21
N LYS A 3 15.86 -6.75 -0.33
CA LYS A 3 15.26 -6.03 -1.45
C LYS A 3 13.99 -5.34 -0.95
N VAL A 4 13.80 -4.08 -1.34
CA VAL A 4 12.63 -3.28 -0.94
C VAL A 4 11.83 -2.95 -2.18
N GLU A 5 10.53 -3.22 -2.13
CA GLU A 5 9.60 -2.87 -3.18
C GLU A 5 8.47 -2.01 -2.60
N THR A 6 8.04 -1.01 -3.37
CA THR A 6 6.95 -0.13 -2.96
C THR A 6 5.79 -0.31 -3.91
N ILE A 7 4.66 -0.80 -3.39
CA ILE A 7 3.39 -0.79 -4.12
C ILE A 7 2.71 0.53 -3.78
N LYS A 8 2.64 1.43 -4.76
CA LYS A 8 1.82 2.62 -4.62
C LYS A 8 0.36 2.21 -4.76
N VAL A 9 -0.44 2.62 -3.79
CA VAL A 9 -1.86 2.33 -3.77
C VAL A 9 -2.56 3.62 -4.17
N ASN A 10 -2.89 3.73 -5.45
CA ASN A 10 -3.88 4.71 -5.86
C ASN A 10 -5.21 4.13 -5.41
N LEU A 11 -5.68 4.53 -4.23
CA LEU A 11 -7.06 4.31 -3.81
C LEU A 11 -7.77 5.64 -3.98
N LYS A 12 -8.62 5.75 -5.00
CA LYS A 12 -9.63 6.81 -4.99
C LYS A 12 -10.71 6.44 -3.97
N ALA A 13 -11.01 7.35 -3.06
CA ALA A 13 -12.09 7.16 -2.10
C ALA A 13 -13.40 6.83 -2.85
N GLY A 14 -13.97 5.65 -2.59
CA GLY A 14 -15.27 5.23 -3.12
C GLY A 14 -15.28 4.11 -4.17
N GLU A 15 -14.13 3.63 -4.66
CA GLU A 15 -14.09 2.58 -5.69
C GLU A 15 -13.67 1.21 -5.12
N GLN A 16 -14.67 0.35 -4.82
CA GLN A 16 -14.46 -1.03 -4.34
C GLN A 16 -13.57 -1.87 -5.29
N HIS A 17 -13.59 -1.55 -6.59
CA HIS A 17 -12.81 -2.22 -7.63
C HIS A 17 -11.28 -2.05 -7.47
N GLU A 18 -10.80 -1.01 -6.78
CA GLU A 18 -9.36 -0.81 -6.59
C GLU A 18 -8.78 -1.63 -5.42
N ILE A 19 -9.61 -2.08 -4.48
CA ILE A 19 -9.19 -2.97 -3.38
C ILE A 19 -8.87 -4.37 -3.91
N ASP A 20 -9.72 -4.93 -4.78
CA ASP A 20 -9.48 -6.23 -5.42
C ASP A 20 -8.21 -6.20 -6.28
N ASN A 21 -7.96 -5.06 -6.93
CA ASN A 21 -6.75 -4.83 -7.70
C ASN A 21 -5.49 -4.79 -6.82
N LEU A 22 -5.57 -4.21 -5.61
CA LEU A 22 -4.45 -4.19 -4.67
C LEU A 22 -4.08 -5.59 -4.17
N ASP A 23 -5.07 -6.41 -3.81
CA ASP A 23 -4.83 -7.79 -3.39
C ASP A 23 -4.17 -8.63 -4.50
N ALA A 24 -4.67 -8.49 -5.73
CA ALA A 24 -4.09 -9.16 -6.90
C ALA A 24 -2.64 -8.73 -7.16
N GLN A 25 -2.34 -7.42 -7.10
CA GLN A 25 -0.98 -6.90 -7.27
C GLN A 25 -0.04 -7.39 -6.18
N LEU A 26 -0.46 -7.37 -4.91
CA LEU A 26 0.35 -7.85 -3.79
C LEU A 26 0.67 -9.34 -3.92
N LYS A 27 -0.35 -10.17 -4.23
CA LYS A 27 -0.16 -11.62 -4.46
C LYS A 27 0.80 -11.90 -5.61
N SER A 28 0.67 -11.17 -6.72
CA SER A 28 1.56 -11.31 -7.87
C SER A 28 3.00 -10.93 -7.51
N LEU A 29 3.20 -9.79 -6.84
CA LEU A 29 4.53 -9.33 -6.40
C LEU A 29 5.21 -10.36 -5.49
N ILE A 30 4.49 -10.84 -4.47
CA ILE A 30 5.02 -11.84 -3.52
C ILE A 30 5.38 -13.14 -4.25
N SER A 31 4.51 -13.62 -5.14
CA SER A 31 4.76 -14.85 -5.90
C SER A 31 6.04 -14.75 -6.75
N ASN A 32 6.23 -13.65 -7.47
CA ASN A 32 7.42 -13.43 -8.28
C ASN A 32 8.70 -13.44 -7.44
N TYR A 33 8.69 -12.73 -6.30
CA TYR A 33 9.86 -12.69 -5.42
C TYR A 33 10.14 -14.00 -4.68
N ASN A 34 9.10 -14.75 -4.34
CA ASN A 34 9.26 -16.10 -3.80
C ASN A 34 9.94 -17.03 -4.82
N ASN A 35 9.54 -16.97 -6.10
CA ASN A 35 10.20 -17.73 -7.17
C ASN A 35 11.66 -17.31 -7.36
N ASP A 36 11.97 -16.04 -7.13
CA ASP A 36 13.33 -15.52 -7.12
C ASP A 36 14.11 -15.86 -5.84
N GLY A 37 13.57 -16.69 -4.93
CA GLY A 37 14.23 -17.11 -3.70
C GLY A 37 14.31 -16.02 -2.62
N TYR A 38 13.35 -15.11 -2.59
CA TYR A 38 13.16 -14.15 -1.51
C TYR A 38 11.97 -14.55 -0.64
N LYS A 39 11.95 -14.11 0.62
CA LYS A 39 10.79 -14.20 1.50
C LYS A 39 10.35 -12.80 1.92
N VAL A 40 9.05 -12.59 2.07
CA VAL A 40 8.53 -11.37 2.70
C VAL A 40 8.93 -11.35 4.16
N ILE A 41 9.44 -10.22 4.63
CA ILE A 41 9.75 -10.01 6.05
C ILE A 41 8.87 -8.95 6.70
N SER A 42 8.37 -7.98 5.93
CA SER A 42 7.40 -7.00 6.43
C SER A 42 6.54 -6.40 5.32
N ILE A 43 5.34 -5.99 5.70
CA ILE A 43 4.44 -5.16 4.90
C ILE A 43 4.02 -3.99 5.78
N THR A 44 4.27 -2.77 5.32
CA THR A 44 3.96 -1.55 6.08
C THR A 44 3.01 -0.68 5.28
N PRO A 45 1.79 -0.38 5.79
CA PRO A 45 0.89 0.55 5.13
C PRO A 45 1.41 1.98 5.26
N LEU A 46 1.30 2.74 4.18
CA LEU A 46 1.47 4.18 4.16
C LEU A 46 0.10 4.82 4.32
N THR A 47 -0.07 5.62 5.37
CA THR A 47 -1.31 6.36 5.61
C THR A 47 -1.19 7.78 5.06
N SER A 48 -2.30 8.32 4.59
CA SER A 48 -2.43 9.69 4.13
C SER A 48 -3.77 10.24 4.60
N GLY A 49 -3.93 11.55 4.53
CA GLY A 49 -5.16 12.20 4.91
C GLY A 49 -5.38 13.43 4.06
N GLU A 50 -6.65 13.68 3.79
CA GLU A 50 -7.10 14.90 3.15
C GLU A 50 -7.92 15.70 4.13
N TYR A 51 -7.76 17.01 4.03
CA TYR A 51 -8.45 17.98 4.85
C TYR A 51 -9.10 18.99 3.92
N GLU A 52 -10.42 19.07 3.98
CA GLU A 52 -11.17 20.14 3.34
C GLU A 52 -11.57 21.15 4.41
N MET A 53 -11.07 22.40 4.27
CA MET A 53 -11.67 23.52 4.98
C MET A 53 -13.01 23.82 4.35
N GLY A 54 -14.10 23.63 5.11
CA GLY A 54 -15.37 24.28 4.80
C GLY A 54 -15.25 25.80 4.94
N ASP A 55 -16.29 26.51 4.50
CA ASP A 55 -16.42 27.96 4.74
C ASP A 55 -16.17 28.32 6.22
N ILE A 56 -15.73 29.55 6.47
CA ILE A 56 -15.17 30.05 7.75
C ILE A 56 -16.03 29.69 9.00
N ASP A 57 -17.34 29.44 8.83
CA ASP A 57 -18.28 29.08 9.91
C ASP A 57 -18.76 27.62 9.90
N ALA A 58 -18.39 26.78 8.93
CA ALA A 58 -18.92 25.42 8.75
C ALA A 58 -18.11 24.32 9.43
N GLY A 59 -16.87 24.60 9.85
CA GLY A 59 -15.93 23.59 10.36
C GLY A 59 -15.39 22.68 9.24
N GLY A 60 -14.14 22.25 9.37
CA GLY A 60 -13.52 21.34 8.41
C GLY A 60 -13.76 19.87 8.76
N PHE A 61 -13.83 19.01 7.73
CA PHE A 61 -13.82 17.56 7.89
C PHE A 61 -12.52 16.99 7.32
N GLY A 62 -11.95 16.01 8.03
CA GLY A 62 -10.76 15.30 7.59
C GLY A 62 -11.04 13.80 7.53
N PHE A 63 -10.49 13.14 6.52
CA PHE A 63 -10.52 11.67 6.43
C PHE A 63 -9.12 11.13 6.15
N GLY A 64 -8.81 9.99 6.76
CA GLY A 64 -7.56 9.26 6.56
C GLY A 64 -7.78 8.02 5.70
N TYR A 65 -6.79 7.69 4.87
CA TYR A 65 -6.80 6.52 3.99
C TYR A 65 -5.40 5.91 3.81
N THR A 66 -5.33 4.68 3.35
CA THR A 66 -4.06 4.04 2.98
C THR A 66 -3.69 4.47 1.55
N SER A 67 -2.49 5.04 1.36
CA SER A 67 -1.99 5.52 0.07
C SER A 67 -0.90 4.63 -0.54
N GLY A 68 -0.42 3.63 0.20
CA GLY A 68 0.64 2.76 -0.29
C GLY A 68 0.92 1.57 0.63
N LEU A 69 1.70 0.62 0.12
CA LEU A 69 2.32 -0.45 0.88
C LEU A 69 3.82 -0.47 0.58
N ILE A 70 4.65 -0.52 1.62
CA ILE A 70 6.05 -0.88 1.51
C ILE A 70 6.17 -2.36 1.83
N VAL A 71 6.73 -3.15 0.91
CA VAL A 71 6.96 -4.58 1.09
C VAL A 71 8.46 -4.83 1.11
N VAL A 72 8.96 -5.40 2.20
CA VAL A 72 10.37 -5.72 2.37
C VAL A 72 10.57 -7.22 2.21
N PHE A 73 11.57 -7.58 1.41
CA PHE A 73 11.97 -8.94 1.11
C PHE A 73 13.41 -9.20 1.57
N GLU A 74 13.64 -10.41 2.06
CA GLU A 74 14.97 -10.93 2.40
C GLU A 74 15.31 -12.10 1.47
N LYS A 75 16.53 -12.10 0.90
CA LYS A 75 17.01 -13.24 0.11
C LYS A 75 17.20 -14.46 1.03
N VAL A 76 16.57 -15.58 0.67
CA VAL A 76 16.83 -16.86 1.32
C VAL A 76 18.15 -17.39 0.77
N ASN A 77 19.20 -17.35 1.57
CA ASN A 77 20.44 -18.05 1.25
C ASN A 77 20.19 -19.54 1.54
N SER A 78 20.34 -20.38 0.52
CA SER A 78 20.40 -21.85 0.67
C SER A 78 21.72 -22.27 1.30
#